data_AF-A0A0L0SUG3-F1
#
_entry.id   AF-A0A0L0SUG3-F1
#
_cell.length_a   1.000
_cell.length_b   1.000
_cell.length_c   1.000
_cell.angle_alpha   90.00
_cell.angle_beta   90.00
_cell.angle_gamma   90.00
#
_symmetry.space_group_name_H-M   'P 1'
#
loop_
_entity.id
_entity.type
_entity.pdbx_description
1 polymer ?
#
loop_
_entity_poly.entity_id
_entity_poly.type
_entity_poly.pdbx_seq_one_letter_code
_entity_poly.pdbx_strand_id
1 'polypeptide(L)'
;MNSFASELQAPFDVRLEADHVIGADQTWVGVVPAAYLGPSSVEFLGTYAHSERLEYQDAVGHALAHLARAVPHGMLVFVPSYAFLEKIVERWRNTGVMRAIEGAKTVVFEPRVNKNNAFEDAIDEYYTAVEGSVRAGAGGRVLGRWRVRFLNG
;
A
#
# COMPACT_ATOMS: atom_id res chain seq x y z
N MET A 1 -21.64 -7.28 -11.52
CA MET A 1 -22.03 -6.93 -12.92
C MET A 1 -23.36 -6.18 -13.08
N ASN A 2 -24.25 -6.07 -12.08
CA ASN A 2 -25.55 -5.40 -12.27
C ASN A 2 -25.45 -3.88 -12.49
N SER A 3 -24.45 -3.21 -11.91
CA SER A 3 -24.24 -1.77 -12.14
C SER A 3 -23.86 -1.48 -13.60
N PHE A 4 -23.04 -2.32 -14.23
CA PHE A 4 -22.57 -2.13 -15.60
C PHE A 4 -23.68 -2.30 -16.65
N ALA A 5 -24.53 -3.31 -16.47
CA ALA A 5 -25.72 -3.48 -17.31
C ALA A 5 -26.69 -2.28 -17.19
N SER A 6 -26.81 -1.72 -15.98
CA SER A 6 -27.63 -0.52 -15.72
C SER A 6 -27.04 0.75 -16.35
N GLU A 7 -25.72 0.95 -16.28
CA GLU A 7 -25.04 2.10 -16.91
C GLU A 7 -25.18 2.09 -18.43
N LEU A 8 -25.09 0.92 -19.04
CA LEU A 8 -25.24 0.75 -20.49
C LEU A 8 -26.70 0.68 -20.96
N GLN A 9 -27.67 0.77 -20.03
CA GLN A 9 -29.09 0.62 -20.30
C GLN A 9 -29.43 -0.63 -21.12
N ALA A 10 -28.65 -1.70 -20.95
CA ALA A 10 -28.74 -2.92 -21.73
C ALA A 10 -28.66 -4.16 -20.82
N PRO A 11 -29.64 -5.08 -20.89
CA PRO A 11 -29.57 -6.32 -20.13
C PRO A 11 -28.48 -7.24 -20.70
N PHE A 12 -27.72 -7.88 -19.81
CA PHE A 12 -26.81 -8.97 -20.18
C PHE A 12 -27.46 -10.30 -19.83
N ASP A 13 -27.95 -10.99 -20.85
CA ASP A 13 -28.64 -12.29 -20.74
C ASP A 13 -27.67 -13.43 -20.44
N VAL A 14 -26.42 -13.31 -20.89
CA VAL A 14 -25.34 -14.24 -20.59
C VAL A 14 -24.30 -13.53 -19.74
N ARG A 15 -24.01 -14.10 -18.56
CA ARG A 15 -23.03 -13.60 -17.60
C ARG A 15 -22.12 -14.75 -17.22
N LEU A 16 -20.82 -14.52 -17.29
CA LEU A 16 -19.83 -15.52 -16.94
C LEU A 16 -18.84 -14.85 -16.00
N GLU A 17 -18.88 -15.23 -14.73
CA GLU A 17 -17.88 -14.89 -13.72
C GLU A 17 -17.10 -16.19 -13.47
N ALA A 18 -15.80 -16.18 -13.76
CA ALA A 18 -14.97 -17.35 -13.52
C ALA A 18 -14.74 -17.50 -12.01
N ASP A 19 -14.81 -18.73 -11.52
CA ASP A 19 -14.38 -19.02 -10.15
C ASP A 19 -12.91 -18.64 -9.98
N HIS A 20 -12.58 -17.99 -8.86
CA HIS A 20 -11.21 -17.57 -8.63
C HIS A 20 -10.29 -18.80 -8.47
N VAL A 21 -9.13 -18.77 -9.13
CA VAL A 21 -8.20 -19.91 -9.27
C VAL A 21 -7.40 -20.17 -7.97
N ILE A 22 -7.60 -19.36 -6.94
CA ILE A 22 -6.81 -19.36 -5.71
C ILE A 22 -7.65 -20.00 -4.60
N GLY A 23 -7.03 -20.67 -3.62
CA GLY A 23 -7.75 -21.17 -2.44
C GLY A 23 -8.10 -20.05 -1.46
N ALA A 24 -9.22 -20.16 -0.74
CA ALA A 24 -9.61 -19.17 0.28
C ALA A 24 -8.57 -19.02 1.42
N ASP A 25 -7.74 -20.03 1.64
CA ASP A 25 -6.62 -20.05 2.59
C ASP A 25 -5.37 -19.32 2.07
N GLN A 26 -5.29 -19.08 0.75
CA GLN A 26 -4.15 -18.43 0.12
C GLN A 26 -4.32 -16.91 0.01
N THR A 27 -5.48 -16.35 0.38
CA THR A 27 -5.74 -14.91 0.33
C THR A 27 -6.63 -14.47 1.48
N TRP A 28 -6.22 -13.42 2.18
CA TRP A 28 -7.03 -12.75 3.18
C TRP A 28 -7.33 -11.32 2.74
N VAL A 29 -8.61 -10.94 2.81
CA VAL A 29 -9.09 -9.59 2.53
C VAL A 29 -9.83 -9.09 3.75
N GLY A 30 -9.45 -7.92 4.24
CA GLY A 30 -10.10 -7.31 5.39
C GLY A 30 -9.90 -5.81 5.44
N VAL A 31 -10.83 -5.16 6.14
CA VAL A 31 -10.71 -3.76 6.54
C VAL A 31 -10.08 -3.76 7.93
N VAL A 32 -9.00 -3.00 8.11
CA VAL A 32 -8.37 -2.85 9.43
C VAL A 32 -8.82 -1.53 10.05
N PRO A 33 -9.65 -1.55 11.12
CA PRO A 33 -10.11 -0.33 11.76
C PRO A 33 -8.97 0.42 12.45
N ALA A 34 -9.06 1.75 12.48
CA ALA A 34 -8.07 2.63 13.11
C ALA A 34 -7.78 2.24 14.59
N ALA A 35 -8.80 1.75 15.30
CA ALA A 35 -8.71 1.30 16.69
C ALA A 35 -7.66 0.20 16.95
N TYR A 36 -7.28 -0.58 15.92
CA TYR A 36 -6.32 -1.69 16.08
C TYR A 36 -4.88 -1.30 15.78
N LEU A 37 -4.63 -0.08 15.28
CA LEU A 37 -3.35 0.31 14.68
C LEU A 37 -2.61 1.46 15.41
N GLY A 38 -3.15 2.01 16.51
CA GLY A 38 -2.44 2.98 17.36
C GLY A 38 -3.33 3.80 18.31
N PRO A 39 -2.74 4.72 19.12
CA PRO A 39 -3.41 5.33 20.28
C PRO A 39 -4.49 6.39 20.00
N SER A 40 -4.89 6.61 18.75
CA SER A 40 -5.55 7.88 18.39
C SER A 40 -6.97 7.69 17.86
N SER A 41 -7.88 8.50 18.37
CA SER A 41 -9.31 8.61 18.04
C SER A 41 -9.59 9.14 16.61
N VAL A 42 -8.67 8.92 15.67
CA VAL A 42 -8.73 9.45 14.32
C VAL A 42 -9.27 8.37 13.39
N GLU A 43 -10.40 8.66 12.75
CA GLU A 43 -11.01 7.78 11.77
C GLU A 43 -10.18 7.74 10.48
N PHE A 44 -10.04 6.54 9.89
CA PHE A 44 -9.43 6.37 8.56
C PHE A 44 -10.43 6.70 7.45
N LEU A 45 -10.92 7.93 7.47
CA LEU A 45 -11.83 8.47 6.46
C LEU A 45 -11.04 9.21 5.37
N GLY A 46 -10.78 8.54 4.25
CA GLY A 46 -10.00 9.08 3.12
C GLY A 46 -10.74 10.09 2.23
N THR A 47 -11.60 10.94 2.79
CA THR A 47 -12.25 12.02 2.03
C THR A 47 -11.30 13.21 1.85
N TYR A 48 -11.51 14.05 0.83
CA TYR A 48 -10.67 15.22 0.59
C TYR A 48 -10.48 16.09 1.85
N ALA A 49 -11.56 16.37 2.59
CA ALA A 49 -11.48 17.19 3.80
C ALA A 49 -10.65 16.54 4.93
N HIS A 50 -10.73 15.22 5.07
CA HIS A 50 -10.05 14.49 6.14
C HIS A 50 -8.59 14.17 5.79
N SER A 51 -8.30 13.86 4.52
CA SER A 51 -6.95 13.55 4.04
C SER A 51 -5.96 14.72 4.18
N GLU A 52 -6.49 15.95 4.22
CA GLU A 52 -5.71 17.18 4.42
C GLU A 52 -5.34 17.41 5.90
N ARG A 53 -6.00 16.73 6.84
CA ARG A 53 -5.71 16.90 8.27
C ARG A 53 -4.40 16.21 8.63
N LEU A 54 -3.51 16.95 9.30
CA LEU A 54 -2.22 16.43 9.74
C LEU A 54 -2.35 15.19 10.64
N GLU A 55 -3.37 15.18 11.51
CA GLU A 55 -3.69 14.05 12.39
C GLU A 55 -4.04 12.79 11.60
N TYR A 56 -4.76 12.92 10.48
CA TYR A 56 -5.08 11.81 9.59
C TYR A 56 -3.80 11.28 8.93
N GLN A 57 -2.97 12.18 8.41
CA GLN A 57 -1.71 11.80 7.76
C GLN A 57 -0.79 11.05 8.73
N ASP A 58 -0.63 11.53 9.96
CA ASP A 58 0.17 10.87 10.98
C ASP A 58 -0.43 9.51 11.39
N ALA A 59 -1.76 9.44 11.56
CA ALA A 59 -2.45 8.21 11.93
C ALA A 59 -2.28 7.11 10.87
N VAL A 60 -2.41 7.46 9.58
CA VAL A 60 -2.13 6.54 8.47
C VAL A 60 -0.68 6.07 8.53
N GLY A 61 0.28 6.98 8.73
CA GLY A 61 1.70 6.60 8.79
C GLY A 61 2.07 5.72 9.99
N HIS A 62 1.45 5.92 11.15
CA HIS A 62 1.63 5.05 12.32
C HIS A 62 1.06 3.66 12.12
N ALA A 63 -0.17 3.57 11.61
CA ALA A 63 -0.77 2.31 11.20
C ALA A 63 0.16 1.53 10.27
N LEU A 64 0.79 2.28 9.38
CA LEU A 64 1.61 1.73 8.36
C LEU A 64 2.97 1.25 8.85
N ALA A 65 3.59 1.99 9.77
CA ALA A 65 4.76 1.52 10.49
C ALA A 65 4.47 0.24 11.31
N HIS A 66 3.24 0.12 11.85
CA HIS A 66 2.80 -1.10 12.51
C HIS A 66 2.73 -2.28 11.54
N LEU A 67 2.02 -2.11 10.41
CA LEU A 67 1.90 -3.13 9.38
C LEU A 67 3.26 -3.52 8.79
N ALA A 68 4.16 -2.56 8.59
CA ALA A 68 5.51 -2.82 8.09
C ALA A 68 6.33 -3.75 9.01
N ARG A 69 6.06 -3.75 10.32
CA ARG A 69 6.68 -4.69 11.27
C ARG A 69 6.02 -6.06 11.30
N ALA A 70 4.69 -6.09 11.16
CA ALA A 70 3.92 -7.33 11.26
C ALA A 70 3.96 -8.18 9.97
N VAL A 71 3.94 -7.52 8.81
CA VAL A 71 3.95 -8.19 7.51
C VAL A 71 5.38 -8.66 7.21
N PRO A 72 5.62 -9.96 6.98
CA PRO A 72 6.95 -10.45 6.61
C PRO A 72 7.30 -10.02 5.18
N HIS A 73 8.60 -9.97 4.89
CA HIS A 73 9.11 -9.70 3.54
C HIS A 73 8.61 -8.36 2.94
N GLY A 74 8.00 -8.35 1.76
CA GLY A 74 7.60 -7.15 1.03
C GLY A 74 6.19 -6.66 1.36
N MET A 75 5.94 -5.38 1.07
CA MET A 75 4.60 -4.80 1.13
C MET A 75 4.36 -3.88 -0.06
N LEU A 76 3.16 -3.96 -0.64
CA LEU A 76 2.69 -3.13 -1.73
C LEU A 76 1.55 -2.25 -1.23
N VAL A 77 1.69 -0.93 -1.29
CA VAL A 77 0.74 0.02 -0.72
C VAL A 77 0.30 1.03 -1.76
N PHE A 78 -1.00 1.05 -2.01
CA PHE A 78 -1.63 1.98 -2.94
C PHE A 78 -2.09 3.21 -2.16
N VAL A 79 -1.87 4.39 -2.71
CA VAL A 79 -2.44 5.64 -2.18
C VAL A 79 -3.38 6.24 -3.23
N PRO A 80 -4.21 7.26 -2.91
CA PRO A 80 -5.22 7.76 -3.87
C PRO A 80 -4.67 8.62 -5.02
N SER A 81 -3.52 9.30 -4.84
CA SER A 81 -2.88 10.08 -5.91
C SER A 81 -1.40 10.40 -5.61
N TYR A 82 -0.65 10.80 -6.64
CA TYR A 82 0.72 11.28 -6.49
C TYR A 82 0.86 12.57 -5.67
N ALA A 83 -0.14 13.46 -5.73
CA ALA A 83 -0.18 14.67 -4.92
C ALA A 83 -0.37 14.34 -3.43
N PHE A 84 -1.23 13.36 -3.14
CA PHE A 84 -1.39 12.87 -1.77
C PHE A 84 -0.13 12.16 -1.29
N LEU A 85 0.53 11.35 -2.14
CA LEU A 85 1.79 10.70 -1.82
C LEU A 85 2.87 11.70 -1.40
N GLU A 86 3.11 12.74 -2.19
CA GLU A 86 4.12 13.76 -1.86
C GLU A 86 3.83 14.41 -0.51
N LYS A 87 2.57 14.77 -0.28
CA LYS A 87 2.11 15.41 0.95
C LYS A 87 2.34 14.55 2.19
N ILE A 88 1.91 13.28 2.16
CA ILE A 88 2.11 12.39 3.30
C ILE A 88 3.57 12.02 3.51
N VAL A 89 4.36 11.87 2.43
CA VAL A 89 5.80 11.58 2.53
C VAL A 89 6.55 12.75 3.15
N GLU A 90 6.25 13.98 2.73
CA GLU A 90 6.80 15.19 3.35
C GLU A 90 6.44 15.26 4.84
N ARG A 91 5.15 15.06 5.17
CA ARG A 91 4.68 15.03 6.56
C ARG A 91 5.44 13.99 7.38
N TRP A 92 5.53 12.75 6.90
CA TRP A 92 6.16 11.64 7.62
C TRP A 92 7.66 11.81 7.79
N ARG A 93 8.34 12.47 6.84
CA ARG A 93 9.75 12.84 7.02
C ARG A 93 9.92 13.87 8.13
N ASN A 94 9.05 14.87 8.16
CA ASN A 94 9.07 15.94 9.17
C ASN A 94 8.69 15.45 10.58
N THR A 95 7.78 14.50 10.70
CA THR A 95 7.35 13.94 12.00
C THR A 95 8.18 12.74 12.45
N GLY A 96 9.10 12.25 11.62
CA GLY A 96 9.92 11.07 11.92
C GLY A 96 9.19 9.73 11.71
N VAL A 97 7.94 9.75 11.28
CA VAL A 97 7.17 8.54 10.93
C VAL A 97 7.84 7.76 9.80
N MET A 98 8.40 8.47 8.81
CA MET A 98 9.12 7.82 7.71
C MET A 98 10.30 7.00 8.24
N ARG A 99 11.04 7.52 9.22
CA ARG A 99 12.14 6.79 9.87
C ARG A 99 11.65 5.53 10.58
N ALA A 100 10.45 5.56 11.17
CA ALA A 100 9.86 4.39 11.80
C ALA A 100 9.46 3.31 10.77
N ILE A 101 8.97 3.71 9.60
CA ILE A 101 8.69 2.81 8.47
C ILE A 101 10.01 2.23 7.93
N GLU A 102 10.99 3.09 7.65
CA GLU A 102 12.32 2.73 7.15
C GLU A 102 13.09 1.81 8.11
N GLY A 103 12.87 1.95 9.41
CA GLY A 103 13.43 1.07 10.43
C GLY A 103 12.89 -0.37 10.39
N ALA A 104 11.73 -0.60 9.75
CA ALA A 104 11.13 -1.91 9.56
C ALA A 104 11.34 -2.45 8.14
N LYS A 105 11.29 -1.57 7.14
CA LYS A 105 11.26 -1.92 5.72
C LYS A 105 11.91 -0.82 4.87
N THR A 106 12.75 -1.18 3.90
CA THR A 106 13.29 -0.22 2.92
C THR A 106 12.12 0.42 2.15
N VAL A 107 12.18 1.73 1.91
CA VAL A 107 11.11 2.41 1.18
C VAL A 107 11.51 2.68 -0.26
N VAL A 108 10.67 2.28 -1.22
CA VAL A 108 10.81 2.67 -2.63
C VAL A 108 9.53 3.24 -3.18
N PHE A 109 9.73 4.25 -4.01
CA PHE A 109 8.68 4.99 -4.68
C PHE A 109 8.76 4.67 -6.16
N GLU A 110 7.61 4.43 -6.75
CA GLU A 110 7.50 4.30 -8.20
C GLU A 110 7.86 5.64 -8.86
N PRO A 111 8.76 5.65 -9.86
CA PRO A 111 9.10 6.87 -10.58
C PRO A 111 7.89 7.42 -11.33
N ARG A 112 7.69 8.74 -11.26
CA ARG A 112 6.61 9.42 -12.01
C ARG A 112 6.78 9.36 -13.52
N VAL A 113 8.02 9.29 -13.98
CA VAL A 113 8.37 9.25 -15.39
C VAL A 113 9.37 8.13 -15.57
N ASN A 114 9.09 7.22 -16.51
CA ASN A 114 10.05 6.19 -16.86
C ASN A 114 11.14 6.78 -17.77
N LYS A 115 12.09 7.50 -17.18
CA LYS A 115 13.32 7.94 -17.84
C LYS A 115 14.44 6.98 -17.46
N ASN A 116 15.26 6.59 -18.43
CA ASN A 116 16.44 5.73 -18.22
C ASN A 116 16.12 4.41 -17.49
N ASN A 117 14.97 3.79 -17.77
CA ASN A 117 14.53 2.54 -17.13
C ASN A 117 14.37 2.62 -15.60
N ALA A 118 14.13 3.82 -15.05
CA ALA A 118 13.98 4.01 -13.61
C ALA A 118 12.87 3.15 -13.00
N PHE A 119 11.84 2.81 -13.79
CA PHE A 119 10.74 1.96 -13.32
C PHE A 119 11.20 0.50 -13.14
N GLU A 120 11.93 -0.02 -14.13
CA GLU A 120 12.54 -1.34 -14.08
C GLU A 120 13.55 -1.42 -12.92
N ASP A 121 14.37 -0.39 -12.75
CA ASP A 121 15.31 -0.30 -11.62
C ASP A 121 14.57 -0.38 -10.28
N ALA A 122 13.47 0.37 -10.11
CA ALA A 122 12.68 0.34 -8.89
C ALA A 122 12.04 -1.03 -8.62
N ILE A 123 11.68 -1.76 -9.68
CA ILE A 123 11.14 -3.13 -9.60
C ILE A 123 12.24 -4.12 -9.18
N ASP A 124 13.39 -4.06 -9.82
CA ASP A 124 14.51 -4.97 -9.53
C ASP A 124 15.01 -4.77 -8.09
N GLU A 125 15.10 -3.51 -7.69
CA GLU A 125 15.52 -3.12 -6.36
C GLU A 125 14.45 -3.55 -5.30
N TYR A 126 13.15 -3.58 -5.66
CA TYR A 126 12.06 -4.25 -4.88
C TYR A 126 12.26 -5.75 -4.72
N TYR A 127 12.37 -6.50 -5.81
CA TYR A 127 12.47 -7.95 -5.73
C TYR A 127 13.77 -8.40 -5.04
N THR A 128 14.87 -7.71 -5.29
CA THR A 128 16.16 -7.97 -4.61
C THR A 128 16.03 -7.86 -3.09
N ALA A 129 15.35 -6.82 -2.60
CA ALA A 129 15.14 -6.63 -1.16
C ALA A 129 14.23 -7.71 -0.55
N VAL A 130 13.17 -8.09 -1.27
CA VAL A 130 12.26 -9.17 -0.84
C VAL A 130 13.00 -10.51 -0.79
N GLU A 131 13.73 -10.88 -1.84
CA GLU A 131 14.54 -12.10 -1.88
C GLU A 131 15.59 -12.13 -0.76
N GLY A 132 16.26 -11.01 -0.51
CA GLY A 132 17.20 -10.87 0.61
C GLY A 132 16.54 -11.16 1.96
N SER A 133 15.31 -10.66 2.17
CA SER A 133 14.54 -10.93 3.38
C SER A 133 14.10 -12.39 3.53
N VAL A 134 13.80 -13.08 2.43
CA VAL A 134 13.45 -14.51 2.44
C VAL A 134 14.68 -15.35 2.78
N ARG A 135 15.83 -15.04 2.18
CA ARG A 135 17.10 -15.75 2.41
C ARG A 135 17.63 -15.58 3.84
N ALA A 136 17.38 -14.43 4.48
CA ALA A 136 17.85 -14.14 5.83
C ALA A 136 17.08 -14.90 6.95
N GLY A 137 15.92 -15.51 6.63
CA GLY A 137 15.07 -16.19 7.60
C GLY A 137 14.44 -15.24 8.63
N ALA A 138 13.41 -15.71 9.34
CA ALA A 138 12.58 -14.90 10.26
C ALA A 138 13.32 -14.24 11.46
N GLY A 139 14.64 -14.43 11.58
CA GLY A 139 15.50 -13.80 12.60
C GLY A 139 16.64 -12.93 12.06
N GLY A 140 16.89 -12.93 10.75
CA GLY A 140 17.86 -12.04 10.11
C GLY A 140 17.16 -10.77 9.62
N ARG A 141 17.43 -9.61 10.24
CA ARG A 141 16.91 -8.34 9.72
C ARG A 141 17.49 -8.08 8.32
N VAL A 142 16.70 -8.35 7.30
CA VAL A 142 16.91 -7.80 5.96
C VAL A 142 15.61 -7.14 5.51
N LEU A 143 15.78 -5.89 5.09
CA LEU A 143 14.80 -4.85 4.91
C LEU A 143 13.84 -5.19 3.76
N GLY A 144 12.61 -5.56 4.10
CA GLY A 144 11.54 -5.72 3.11
C GLY A 144 11.24 -4.39 2.42
N ARG A 145 11.01 -4.36 1.11
CA ARG A 145 10.80 -3.09 0.42
C ARG A 145 9.33 -2.76 0.21
N TRP A 146 9.03 -1.48 0.22
CA TRP A 146 7.74 -0.90 -0.12
C TRP A 146 7.63 -0.61 -1.60
N ARG A 147 6.52 -0.98 -2.23
CA ARG A 147 6.14 -0.48 -3.55
C ARG A 147 4.84 0.32 -3.43
N VAL A 148 4.78 1.49 -4.06
CA VAL A 148 3.53 2.22 -4.28
C VAL A 148 3.19 2.12 -5.76
N ARG A 149 2.30 1.20 -6.12
CA ARG A 149 1.77 1.09 -7.49
C ARG A 149 0.45 1.85 -7.56
N PHE A 150 0.07 2.29 -8.76
CA PHE A 150 -1.30 2.67 -9.10
C PHE A 150 -1.80 1.82 -10.25
N LEU A 151 -3.06 1.40 -10.17
CA LEU A 151 -3.83 0.99 -11.35
C LEU A 151 -4.35 2.29 -11.95
N ASN A 152 -3.76 2.74 -13.06
CA ASN A 152 -4.57 3.47 -14.02
C ASN A 152 -5.42 2.41 -14.71
N GLY A 153 -6.74 2.47 -14.48
CA GLY A 153 -7.70 1.84 -15.38
C GLY A 153 -7.68 2.52 -16.73
#